data_AF-A0A820LBD1-F1
#
_entry.id   AF-A0A820LBD1-F1
#
_cell.length_a   1.000
_cell.length_b   1.000
_cell.length_c   1.000
_cell.angle_alpha   90.00
_cell.angle_beta   90.00
_cell.angle_gamma   90.00
#
_symmetry.space_group_name_H-M   'P 1'
#
loop_
_entity.id
_entity.type
_entity.pdbx_description
1 polymer ?
#
loop_
_entity_poly.entity_id
_entity_poly.type
_entity_poly.pdbx_seq_one_letter_code
_entity_poly.pdbx_strand_id
1 'polypeptide(L)'
;RPRLIRLQWDPDHTPHGTSVSGRRAIQLGLKKIDSFLDGRDIIRIVDITSFVQTQYNNAVLPNDQLDQLRVPIERIYAPQDEQTRLHIQLDSRTKEEE
;
A
#
# COMPACT_ATOMS: atom_id res chain seq x y z
N ARG A 1 -23.84 13.79 3.99
CA ARG A 1 -23.48 13.36 2.61
C ARG A 1 -22.48 12.20 2.74
N PRO A 2 -22.66 11.05 2.08
CA PRO A 2 -21.62 10.02 2.11
C PRO A 2 -20.34 10.60 1.48
N ARG A 3 -19.22 10.57 2.21
CA ARG A 3 -17.93 11.02 1.67
C ARG A 3 -17.51 10.07 0.54
N LEU A 4 -17.08 10.64 -0.58
CA LEU A 4 -16.56 9.93 -1.76
C LEU A 4 -15.35 9.05 -1.41
N ILE A 5 -14.55 9.51 -0.45
CA ILE A 5 -13.34 8.83 0.02
C ILE A 5 -13.52 8.49 1.51
N ARG A 6 -13.15 7.26 1.87
CA ARG A 6 -13.04 6.79 3.26
C ARG A 6 -11.58 6.55 3.59
N LEU A 7 -11.15 7.05 4.73
CA LEU A 7 -9.81 6.83 5.26
C LEU A 7 -9.89 5.82 6.40
N GLN A 8 -9.01 4.82 6.38
CA GLN A 8 -8.87 3.80 7.41
C GLN A 8 -7.39 3.47 7.63
N TRP A 9 -7.01 3.18 8.88
CA TRP A 9 -5.72 2.61 9.21
C TRP A 9 -5.84 1.08 9.21
N ASP A 10 -5.05 0.42 8.36
CA ASP A 10 -5.03 -1.04 8.21
C ASP A 10 -3.68 -1.60 8.70
N PRO A 11 -3.63 -2.81 9.29
CA PRO A 11 -2.36 -3.43 9.63
C PRO A 11 -1.51 -3.62 8.38
N ASP A 12 -0.23 -3.32 8.47
CA ASP A 12 0.71 -3.65 7.41
C ASP A 12 1.17 -5.11 7.54
N HIS A 13 1.62 -5.76 6.46
CA HIS A 13 1.89 -7.20 6.41
C HIS A 13 3.25 -7.52 5.78
N THR A 14 3.91 -8.55 6.31
CA THR A 14 5.11 -9.14 5.68
C THR A 14 4.73 -9.91 4.40
N PRO A 15 5.70 -10.26 3.53
CA PRO A 15 5.43 -11.15 2.39
C PRO A 15 4.77 -12.49 2.77
N HIS A 16 4.97 -12.93 4.01
CA HIS A 16 4.37 -14.14 4.60
C HIS A 16 2.96 -13.93 5.16
N GLY A 17 2.40 -12.73 5.02
CA GLY A 17 1.06 -12.37 5.52
C GLY A 17 0.98 -12.14 7.02
N THR A 18 2.11 -12.04 7.73
CA THR A 18 2.12 -11.72 9.16
C THR A 18 2.04 -10.21 9.36
N SER A 19 1.22 -9.72 10.30
CA SER A 19 1.15 -8.29 10.56
C SER A 19 2.48 -7.72 11.09
N VAL A 20 2.89 -6.58 10.56
CA VAL A 20 4.08 -5.84 10.99
C VAL A 20 3.76 -5.05 12.26
N SER A 21 4.57 -5.20 13.30
CA SER A 21 4.41 -4.45 14.55
C SER A 21 4.92 -3.01 14.41
N GLY A 22 4.18 -2.05 14.98
CA GLY A 22 4.59 -0.63 15.00
C GLY A 22 4.47 0.11 13.66
N ARG A 23 3.94 -0.55 12.61
CA ARG A 23 3.67 0.07 11.30
C ARG A 23 2.25 -0.27 10.84
N ARG A 24 1.58 0.69 10.22
CA ARG A 24 0.26 0.54 9.61
C ARG A 24 0.24 1.26 8.27
N ALA A 25 -0.68 0.87 7.41
CA ALA A 25 -0.92 1.54 6.13
C ALA A 25 -2.19 2.38 6.21
N ILE A 26 -2.21 3.50 5.49
CA ILE A 26 -3.45 4.24 5.25
C ILE A 26 -4.13 3.65 4.02
N GLN A 27 -5.35 3.16 4.19
CA GLN A 27 -6.20 2.72 3.11
C GLN A 27 -7.23 3.79 2.76
N LEU A 28 -7.34 4.11 1.46
CA LEU A 28 -8.33 5.02 0.91
C LEU A 28 -9.38 4.24 0.12
N GLY A 29 -10.58 4.10 0.68
CA GLY A 29 -11.72 3.50 0.02
C GLY A 29 -12.49 4.51 -0.81
N LEU A 30 -12.60 4.28 -2.12
CA LEU A 30 -13.40 5.09 -3.03
C LEU A 30 -14.84 4.55 -3.09
N LYS A 31 -15.85 5.42 -3.02
CA LYS A 31 -17.27 5.04 -3.14
C LYS A 31 -17.92 5.73 -4.33
N LYS A 32 -18.76 4.99 -5.07
CA LYS A 32 -19.61 5.51 -6.16
C LYS A 32 -18.82 6.18 -7.29
N ILE A 33 -17.80 5.50 -7.79
CA ILE A 33 -17.06 5.93 -8.98
C ILE A 33 -17.43 5.00 -10.12
N ASP A 34 -18.54 5.33 -10.81
CA ASP A 34 -19.11 4.49 -11.87
C ASP A 34 -18.18 4.38 -13.09
N SER A 35 -17.27 5.34 -13.27
CA SER A 35 -16.27 5.36 -14.34
C SER A 35 -15.23 4.24 -14.26
N PHE A 36 -15.02 3.62 -13.09
CA PHE A 36 -14.22 2.39 -12.99
C PHE A 36 -15.01 1.15 -13.42
N LEU A 37 -16.34 1.16 -13.26
CA LEU A 37 -17.20 0.03 -13.63
C LEU A 37 -17.40 -0.05 -15.14
N ASP A 38 -17.52 1.11 -15.80
CA ASP A 38 -17.68 1.20 -17.26
C ASP A 38 -16.34 1.34 -18.02
N GLY A 39 -15.22 1.43 -17.29
CA GLY A 39 -13.86 1.41 -17.84
C GLY A 39 -13.33 2.76 -18.32
N ARG A 40 -14.08 3.85 -18.22
CA ARG A 40 -13.62 5.19 -18.65
C ARG A 40 -12.36 5.67 -17.94
N ASP A 41 -12.20 5.33 -16.66
CA ASP A 41 -11.02 5.72 -15.87
C ASP A 41 -9.88 4.68 -15.94
N ILE A 42 -10.04 3.61 -16.70
CA ILE A 42 -9.00 2.57 -16.86
C ILE A 42 -8.04 2.99 -17.97
N ILE A 43 -6.82 3.36 -17.59
CA ILE A 43 -5.76 3.74 -18.55
C ILE A 43 -5.22 2.51 -19.29
N ARG A 44 -4.97 1.41 -18.56
CA ARG A 44 -4.39 0.18 -19.11
C ARG A 44 -4.62 -1.01 -18.19
N ILE A 45 -4.86 -2.18 -18.77
CA ILE A 45 -4.85 -3.48 -18.08
C ILE A 45 -3.64 -4.26 -18.56
N VAL A 46 -2.89 -4.84 -17.64
CA VAL A 46 -1.69 -5.64 -17.93
C VAL A 46 -1.81 -6.96 -17.20
N ASP A 47 -1.63 -8.06 -17.92
CA ASP A 47 -1.47 -9.37 -17.28
C ASP A 47 -0.06 -9.46 -16.67
N ILE A 48 -0.01 -9.61 -15.36
CA ILE A 48 1.23 -9.75 -14.59
C ILE A 48 1.33 -11.13 -13.91
N THR A 49 0.56 -12.12 -14.37
CA THR A 49 0.48 -13.46 -13.78
C THR A 49 1.86 -14.11 -13.64
N SER A 50 2.68 -14.04 -14.69
CA SER A 50 4.04 -14.60 -14.67
C SER A 50 4.93 -13.95 -13.62
N PHE A 51 4.80 -12.64 -13.44
CA PHE A 51 5.52 -11.90 -12.41
C PHE A 51 5.08 -12.33 -11.02
N VAL A 52 3.76 -12.42 -10.77
CA VAL A 52 3.20 -12.83 -9.47
C VAL A 52 3.62 -14.24 -9.10
N GLN A 53 3.57 -15.20 -10.04
CA GLN A 53 4.06 -16.56 -9.82
C GLN A 53 5.54 -16.59 -9.45
N THR A 54 6.37 -15.81 -10.14
CA THR A 54 7.80 -15.70 -9.83
C THR A 54 8.02 -15.15 -8.43
N GLN A 55 7.34 -14.06 -8.05
CA GLN A 55 7.52 -13.46 -6.73
C GLN A 55 6.97 -14.35 -5.60
N TYR A 56 5.84 -15.03 -5.84
CA TYR A 56 5.30 -16.02 -4.90
C TYR A 56 6.29 -17.15 -4.65
N ASN A 57 6.94 -17.68 -5.69
CA ASN A 57 7.95 -18.72 -5.54
C ASN A 57 9.16 -18.23 -4.74
N ASN A 58 9.61 -16.99 -4.97
CA ASN A 58 10.70 -16.39 -4.20
C ASN A 58 10.35 -16.23 -2.71
N ALA A 59 9.09 -15.91 -2.39
CA ALA A 59 8.63 -15.68 -1.02
C ALA A 59 8.16 -16.94 -0.27
N VAL A 60 7.72 -18.01 -0.94
CA VAL A 60 6.99 -19.13 -0.26
C VAL A 60 7.60 -20.51 -0.50
N LEU A 61 8.30 -20.73 -1.61
CA LEU A 61 8.91 -22.03 -1.94
C LEU A 61 10.30 -22.19 -1.28
N PRO A 62 10.86 -23.41 -1.19
CA PRO A 62 11.45 -24.00 0.04
C PRO A 62 12.72 -23.34 0.60
N ASN A 63 13.23 -22.27 -0.01
CA ASN A 63 14.44 -21.57 0.40
C ASN A 63 14.21 -20.09 0.79
N ASP A 64 12.97 -19.58 0.81
CA ASP A 64 12.61 -18.20 1.23
C ASP A 64 13.60 -17.14 0.71
N GLN A 65 13.73 -17.05 -0.62
CA GLN A 65 14.67 -16.19 -1.32
C GLN A 65 14.17 -14.74 -1.34
N LEU A 66 13.95 -14.16 -0.16
CA LEU A 66 13.48 -12.79 0.02
C LEU A 66 14.43 -11.75 -0.60
N ASP A 67 15.72 -12.07 -0.70
CA ASP A 67 16.73 -11.27 -1.40
C ASP A 67 16.45 -11.13 -2.91
N GLN A 68 15.73 -12.09 -3.49
CA GLN A 68 15.30 -12.07 -4.89
C GLN A 68 13.88 -11.52 -5.06
N LEU A 69 13.18 -11.20 -3.98
CA LEU A 69 11.84 -10.65 -4.04
C LEU A 69 11.87 -9.23 -4.58
N ARG A 70 11.20 -9.01 -5.71
CA ARG A 70 11.10 -7.68 -6.32
C ARG A 70 9.84 -7.00 -5.82
N VAL A 71 10.01 -6.10 -4.85
CA VAL A 71 8.94 -5.25 -4.31
C VAL A 71 9.15 -3.79 -4.70
N PRO A 72 8.08 -2.96 -4.73
CA PRO A 72 8.22 -1.52 -4.86
C PRO A 72 9.07 -0.93 -3.73
N ILE A 73 9.79 0.16 -4.03
CA ILE A 73 10.44 0.97 -3.00
C ILE A 73 9.38 1.86 -2.38
N GLU A 74 9.20 1.75 -1.07
CA GLU A 74 8.26 2.56 -0.30
C GLU A 74 8.98 3.61 0.54
N ARG A 75 8.32 4.74 0.76
CA ARG A 75 8.80 5.82 1.64
C ARG A 75 7.64 6.30 2.50
N ILE A 76 7.96 6.75 3.71
CA ILE A 76 6.96 7.37 4.59
C ILE A 76 6.41 8.61 3.90
N TYR A 77 5.09 8.68 3.75
CA TYR A 77 4.43 9.89 3.29
C TYR A 77 4.35 10.89 4.44
N ALA A 78 5.03 12.03 4.30
CA ALA A 78 5.01 13.13 5.26
C ALA A 78 4.22 14.31 4.68
N PRO A 79 2.92 14.47 5.03
CA PRO A 79 2.13 15.61 4.57
C PRO A 79 2.75 16.92 5.06
N GLN A 80 2.88 17.88 4.15
CA GLN A 80 3.36 19.23 4.48
C GLN A 80 2.35 20.00 5.33
N ASP A 81 1.06 19.78 5.09
CA ASP A 81 -0.02 20.39 5.86
C ASP A 81 -0.13 19.73 7.25
N GLU A 82 0.06 20.55 8.29
CA GLU A 82 0.02 20.11 9.67
C GLU A 82 -1.36 19.59 10.07
N GLN A 83 -2.44 20.19 9.56
CA GLN A 83 -3.79 19.72 9.83
C GLN A 83 -4.03 18.32 9.28
N THR A 84 -3.52 18.04 8.08
CA THR A 84 -3.55 16.70 7.48
C THR A 84 -2.74 15.71 8.30
N ARG A 85 -1.53 16.08 8.72
CA ARG A 85 -0.68 15.24 9.58
C ARG A 85 -1.38 14.86 10.89
N LEU A 86 -2.01 15.84 11.55
CA LEU A 86 -2.79 15.62 12.76
C LEU A 86 -4.05 14.78 12.49
N HIS A 87 -4.73 15.03 11.38
CA HIS A 87 -5.95 14.31 11.00
C HIS A 87 -5.71 12.82 10.77
N ILE A 88 -4.58 12.47 10.15
CA ILE A 88 -4.19 11.07 9.94
C ILE A 88 -3.46 10.49 11.16
N GLN A 89 -3.17 11.28 12.19
CA GLN A 89 -2.45 10.83 13.40
C GLN A 89 -1.07 10.25 13.08
N LEU A 90 -0.33 10.91 12.18
CA LEU A 90 1.04 10.51 11.88
C LEU A 90 1.94 10.85 13.08
N ASP A 91 2.70 9.87 13.59
CA ASP A 91 3.71 10.11 14.61
C ASP A 91 4.72 11.16 14.13
N SER A 92 5.21 12.00 15.03
CA SER A 92 6.12 13.13 14.73
C SER A 92 7.53 12.73 14.28
N ARG A 93 7.75 11.45 13.91
CA ARG A 93 9.06 10.96 13.46
C ARG A 93 9.30 11.32 12.00
N THR A 94 9.77 12.53 11.76
CA THR A 94 10.54 12.85 10.55
C THR A 94 11.68 13.78 10.93
N LYS A 95 12.73 13.18 11.50
CA LYS A 95 14.08 13.60 11.12
C LYS A 95 14.54 12.54 10.13
N GLU A 96 14.76 12.97 8.89
CA GLU A 96 15.60 12.21 7.97
C GLU A 96 16.96 12.07 8.68
N GLU A 97 17.36 10.86 9.02
CA GLU A 97 18.77 10.58 9.24
C GLU A 97 19.39 10.56 7.84
N GLU A 98 20.22 11.58 7.58
CA GLU A 98 21.01 11.77 6.36
C GLU A 98 21.95 10.58 6.07
#